data_AF-A0A0Q4QJ67-F1
#
_entry.id   AF-A0A0Q4QJ67-F1
#
_cell.length_a   1.000
_cell.length_b   1.000
_cell.length_c   1.000
_cell.angle_alpha   90.00
_cell.angle_beta   90.00
_cell.angle_gamma   90.00
#
_symmetry.space_group_name_H-M   'P 1'
#
loop_
_entity.id
_entity.type
_entity.pdbx_description
1 polymer ?
#
loop_
_entity_poly.entity_id
_entity_poly.type
_entity_poly.pdbx_seq_one_letter_code
_entity_poly.pdbx_strand_id
1 'polypeptide(L)'
;MIFILLIFLVILLLIWLDHNYLAKMKKWSYFVSQSGMTGAEIAKQLLLKYELSGIQIIIADGEFTDNYDPNKKTIGLSQDIYYGNSLVAVAIAAHEVGHAKCDQQNKMIMKVRSRLGPYISFLVAIMPVLLISALIFGGAIFLLFICLVLIIVVFHVLTIYVEIDASKRAFQMLVKQNVIMKEEHYAVKETLTSAAATYVTAMFKW
;
A
#
# COMPACT_ATOMS: atom_id res chain seq x y z
N MET A 1 -31.57 11.98 -6.53
CA MET A 1 -30.74 12.85 -7.38
C MET A 1 -29.43 13.26 -6.70
N ILE A 2 -29.46 13.87 -5.50
CA ILE A 2 -28.25 14.25 -4.73
C ILE A 2 -27.32 13.05 -4.46
N PHE A 3 -27.86 11.90 -4.06
CA PHE A 3 -27.06 10.69 -3.76
C PHE A 3 -26.29 10.15 -4.98
N ILE A 4 -26.92 10.15 -6.16
CA ILE A 4 -26.29 9.74 -7.43
C ILE A 4 -25.15 10.71 -7.79
N LEU A 5 -25.36 12.00 -7.56
CA LEU A 5 -24.37 13.05 -7.84
C LEU A 5 -23.16 12.94 -6.90
N LEU A 6 -23.39 12.60 -5.63
CA LEU A 6 -22.32 12.29 -4.66
C LEU A 6 -21.54 11.03 -5.05
N ILE A 7 -22.21 9.95 -5.44
CA ILE A 7 -21.54 8.73 -5.92
C ILE A 7 -20.66 9.05 -7.14
N PHE A 8 -21.20 9.80 -8.10
CA PHE A 8 -20.47 10.18 -9.30
C PHE A 8 -19.23 11.04 -8.97
N LEU A 9 -19.36 12.00 -8.05
CA LEU A 9 -18.23 12.80 -7.57
C LEU A 9 -17.15 11.95 -6.91
N VAL A 10 -17.54 10.97 -6.09
CA VAL A 10 -16.60 10.04 -5.46
C VAL A 10 -15.86 9.21 -6.51
N ILE A 11 -16.57 8.66 -7.51
CA ILE A 11 -15.95 7.90 -8.61
C ILE A 11 -14.92 8.75 -9.37
N LEU A 12 -15.27 9.99 -9.72
CA LEU A 12 -14.35 10.91 -10.40
C LEU A 12 -13.11 11.21 -9.56
N LEU A 13 -13.27 11.43 -8.26
CA LEU A 13 -12.16 11.64 -7.34
C LEU A 13 -11.22 10.43 -7.31
N LEU A 14 -11.76 9.21 -7.30
CA LEU A 14 -10.97 7.98 -7.27
C LEU A 14 -10.17 7.78 -8.55
N ILE A 15 -10.79 8.02 -9.71
CA ILE A 15 -10.11 7.98 -11.01
C ILE A 15 -8.97 9.02 -11.06
N TRP A 16 -9.25 10.24 -10.59
CA TRP A 16 -8.24 11.30 -10.55
C TRP A 16 -7.04 10.95 -9.65
N LEU A 17 -7.31 10.41 -8.46
CA LEU A 17 -6.26 9.98 -7.52
C LEU A 17 -5.36 8.89 -8.13
N ASP A 18 -5.95 7.89 -8.79
CA ASP A 18 -5.24 6.79 -9.43
C ASP A 18 -4.37 7.30 -10.59
N HIS A 19 -4.93 8.16 -11.44
CA HIS A 19 -4.19 8.76 -12.55
C HIS A 19 -3.01 9.62 -12.05
N ASN A 20 -3.23 10.42 -11.01
CA ASN A 20 -2.19 11.24 -10.40
C ASN A 20 -1.07 10.40 -9.78
N TYR A 21 -1.40 9.27 -9.14
CA TYR A 21 -0.40 8.33 -8.64
C TYR A 21 0.45 7.76 -9.77
N LEU A 22 -0.19 7.17 -10.80
CA LEU A 22 0.53 6.57 -11.92
C LEU A 22 1.40 7.59 -12.64
N ALA A 23 0.94 8.84 -12.77
CA ALA A 23 1.72 9.93 -13.34
C ALA A 23 2.99 10.23 -12.53
N LYS A 24 2.90 10.26 -11.20
CA LYS A 24 4.05 10.49 -10.31
C LYS A 24 5.03 9.33 -10.31
N MET A 25 4.52 8.10 -10.25
CA MET A 25 5.31 6.88 -10.38
C MET A 25 6.10 6.89 -11.70
N LYS A 26 5.41 7.15 -12.81
CA LYS A 26 6.03 7.25 -14.12
C LYS A 26 7.04 8.40 -14.20
N LYS A 27 6.75 9.55 -13.61
CA LYS A 27 7.69 10.69 -13.58
C LYS A 27 8.98 10.31 -12.86
N TRP A 28 8.87 9.76 -11.66
CA TRP A 28 10.03 9.49 -10.80
C TRP A 28 10.79 8.22 -11.17
N SER A 29 10.20 7.32 -11.96
CA SER A 29 10.89 6.12 -12.46
C SER A 29 12.01 6.44 -13.46
N TYR A 30 11.99 7.60 -14.12
CA TYR A 30 13.05 8.03 -15.04
C TYR A 30 14.27 8.64 -14.33
N PHE A 31 14.18 8.96 -13.05
CA PHE A 31 15.27 9.57 -12.29
C PHE A 31 16.00 8.51 -11.50
N VAL A 32 17.27 8.28 -11.84
CA VAL A 32 18.17 7.36 -11.13
C VAL A 32 18.58 7.98 -9.79
N SER A 33 18.62 7.16 -8.74
CA SER A 33 19.10 7.61 -7.43
C SER A 33 20.59 7.89 -7.45
N GLN A 34 21.03 8.87 -6.66
CA GLN A 34 22.44 9.21 -6.52
C GLN A 34 23.26 8.09 -5.86
N SER A 35 22.62 7.24 -5.05
CA SER A 35 23.26 6.04 -4.51
C SER A 35 23.60 5.00 -5.58
N GLY A 36 22.89 5.01 -6.72
CA GLY A 36 23.04 4.04 -7.79
C GLY A 36 22.59 2.61 -7.43
N MET A 37 22.16 2.40 -6.19
CA MET A 37 21.78 1.10 -5.65
C MET A 37 20.44 0.64 -6.20
N THR A 38 20.34 -0.65 -6.49
CA THR A 38 19.10 -1.29 -6.88
C THR A 38 18.13 -1.43 -5.71
N GLY A 39 16.84 -1.61 -5.97
CA GLY A 39 15.85 -1.86 -4.92
C GLY A 39 16.21 -3.08 -4.05
N ALA A 40 16.74 -4.16 -4.65
CA ALA A 40 17.19 -5.32 -3.90
C ALA A 40 18.37 -5.00 -2.96
N GLU A 41 19.35 -4.21 -3.42
CA GLU A 41 20.50 -3.80 -2.59
C GLU A 41 20.07 -2.89 -1.45
N ILE A 42 19.15 -1.96 -1.71
CA ILE A 42 18.59 -1.06 -0.70
C ILE A 42 17.83 -1.86 0.35
N ALA A 43 16.94 -2.76 -0.08
CA ALA A 43 16.20 -3.62 0.84
C ALA A 43 17.15 -4.44 1.71
N LYS A 44 18.18 -5.04 1.12
CA LYS A 44 19.20 -5.82 1.85
C LYS A 44 19.97 -4.95 2.86
N GLN A 45 20.41 -3.76 2.47
CA GLN A 45 21.13 -2.84 3.35
C GLN A 45 20.26 -2.42 4.53
N LEU A 46 19.00 -2.05 4.28
CA LEU A 46 18.08 -1.62 5.33
C LEU A 46 17.72 -2.78 6.28
N LEU A 47 17.46 -3.98 5.76
CA LEU A 47 17.22 -5.16 6.60
C LEU A 47 18.39 -5.42 7.55
N LEU A 48 19.63 -5.41 7.03
CA LEU A 48 20.83 -5.58 7.83
C LEU A 48 21.00 -4.49 8.87
N LYS A 49 20.80 -3.22 8.48
CA LYS A 49 21.02 -2.07 9.37
C LYS A 49 20.02 -2.00 10.53
N TYR A 50 18.80 -2.43 10.29
CA TYR A 50 17.73 -2.43 11.29
C TYR A 50 17.54 -3.79 11.98
N GLU A 51 18.50 -4.70 11.82
CA GLU A 51 18.53 -6.03 12.47
C GLU A 51 17.27 -6.86 12.16
N LEU A 52 16.68 -6.65 10.99
CA LEU A 52 15.50 -7.35 10.49
C LEU A 52 15.92 -8.68 9.86
N SER A 53 16.16 -9.67 10.73
CA SER A 53 16.70 -10.98 10.34
C SER A 53 15.62 -11.94 9.84
N GLY A 54 16.04 -12.94 9.04
CA GLY A 54 15.17 -14.02 8.57
C GLY A 54 14.18 -13.62 7.49
N ILE A 55 14.37 -12.45 6.86
CA ILE A 55 13.54 -11.99 5.74
C ILE A 55 14.29 -12.20 4.43
N GLN A 56 13.67 -12.89 3.49
CA GLN A 56 14.22 -13.13 2.15
C GLN A 56 13.72 -12.06 1.18
N ILE A 57 14.57 -11.63 0.26
CA ILE A 57 14.18 -10.73 -0.84
C ILE A 57 14.05 -11.59 -2.09
N ILE A 58 12.89 -11.57 -2.73
CA ILE A 58 12.57 -12.38 -3.92
C ILE A 58 12.06 -11.47 -5.04
N ILE A 59 12.18 -11.94 -6.27
CA ILE A 59 11.51 -11.32 -7.41
C ILE A 59 10.05 -11.79 -7.38
N ALA A 60 9.11 -10.86 -7.37
CA ALA A 60 7.69 -11.14 -7.49
C ALA A 60 7.30 -11.18 -8.97
N ASP A 61 6.46 -12.14 -9.34
CA ASP A 61 5.95 -12.27 -10.71
C ASP A 61 4.89 -11.19 -10.98
N GLY A 62 5.18 -10.25 -11.90
CA GLY A 62 4.26 -9.19 -12.34
C GLY A 62 4.74 -7.76 -12.07
N GLU A 63 4.10 -6.77 -12.70
CA GLU A 63 4.30 -5.35 -12.38
C GLU A 63 3.45 -4.97 -11.15
N PHE A 64 3.97 -4.11 -10.27
CA PHE A 64 3.29 -3.63 -9.04
C PHE A 64 2.89 -4.71 -8.03
N THR A 65 3.60 -5.83 -8.03
CA THR A 65 3.40 -6.93 -7.07
C THR A 65 4.30 -6.83 -5.84
N ASP A 66 4.91 -5.66 -5.63
CA ASP A 66 5.80 -5.38 -4.52
C ASP A 66 5.06 -5.53 -3.18
N ASN A 67 5.56 -6.40 -2.32
CA ASN A 67 4.93 -6.65 -1.01
C ASN A 67 5.88 -7.24 0.03
N TYR A 68 5.53 -7.01 1.29
CA TYR A 68 6.02 -7.78 2.42
C TYR A 68 4.97 -8.80 2.89
N ASP A 69 5.35 -10.08 2.90
CA ASP A 69 4.54 -11.16 3.46
C ASP A 69 4.99 -11.49 4.90
N PRO A 70 4.18 -11.17 5.93
CA PRO A 70 4.53 -11.45 7.32
C PRO A 70 4.48 -12.95 7.68
N ASN A 71 3.79 -13.78 6.90
CA ASN A 71 3.70 -15.23 7.14
C ASN A 71 4.93 -15.94 6.58
N LYS A 72 5.33 -15.61 5.35
CA LYS A 72 6.51 -16.20 4.69
C LYS A 72 7.82 -15.52 5.06
N LYS A 73 7.77 -14.32 5.63
CA LYS A 73 8.94 -13.47 5.87
C LYS A 73 9.71 -13.20 4.58
N THR A 74 8.98 -12.72 3.58
CA THR A 74 9.54 -12.39 2.27
C THR A 74 9.21 -10.94 1.92
N ILE A 75 10.16 -10.25 1.28
CA ILE A 75 9.93 -9.03 0.52
C ILE A 75 9.96 -9.44 -0.95
N GLY A 76 8.80 -9.43 -1.60
CA GLY A 76 8.69 -9.56 -3.04
C GLY A 76 8.86 -8.18 -3.68
N LEU A 77 9.76 -8.06 -4.63
CA LEU A 77 9.90 -6.85 -5.46
C LEU A 77 9.63 -7.22 -6.91
N SER A 78 8.85 -6.41 -7.61
CA SER A 78 8.66 -6.53 -9.07
C SER A 78 10.01 -6.38 -9.77
N GLN A 79 10.15 -6.96 -10.96
CA GLN A 79 11.45 -7.03 -11.66
C GLN A 79 12.08 -5.64 -11.85
N ASP A 80 11.27 -4.64 -12.16
CA ASP A 80 11.68 -3.25 -12.38
C ASP A 80 12.21 -2.59 -11.11
N ILE A 81 11.70 -2.98 -9.95
CA ILE A 81 12.10 -2.48 -8.64
C ILE A 81 13.30 -3.26 -8.12
N TYR A 82 13.29 -4.59 -8.29
CA TYR A 82 14.36 -5.48 -7.85
C TYR A 82 15.69 -5.10 -8.51
N TYR A 83 15.70 -4.93 -9.83
CA TYR A 83 16.90 -4.58 -10.61
C TYR A 83 17.06 -3.08 -10.87
N GLY A 84 16.00 -2.28 -10.72
CA GLY A 84 16.06 -0.85 -10.98
C GLY A 84 16.66 -0.07 -9.83
N ASN A 85 17.25 1.08 -10.17
CA ASN A 85 17.88 2.03 -9.26
C ASN A 85 17.24 3.43 -9.35
N SER A 86 15.98 3.50 -9.78
CA SER A 86 15.24 4.76 -9.84
C SER A 86 14.80 5.22 -8.45
N LEU A 87 14.43 6.50 -8.32
CA LEU A 87 13.85 7.03 -7.07
C LEU A 87 12.58 6.28 -6.65
N VAL A 88 11.85 5.73 -7.62
CA VAL A 88 10.70 4.85 -7.38
C VAL A 88 11.14 3.51 -6.81
N ALA A 89 12.16 2.88 -7.41
CA ALA A 89 12.70 1.61 -6.92
C ALA A 89 13.22 1.73 -5.48
N VAL A 90 13.93 2.82 -5.18
CA VAL A 90 14.41 3.16 -3.83
C VAL A 90 13.25 3.31 -2.85
N ALA A 91 12.22 4.06 -3.23
CA ALA A 91 11.07 4.32 -2.37
C ALA A 91 10.27 3.04 -2.08
N ILE A 92 9.93 2.25 -3.09
CA ILE A 92 9.16 1.00 -2.93
C ILE A 92 9.94 -0.02 -2.12
N ALA A 93 11.22 -0.27 -2.43
CA ALA A 93 12.02 -1.22 -1.68
C ALA A 93 12.11 -0.83 -0.18
N ALA A 94 12.28 0.46 0.11
CA ALA A 94 12.28 0.95 1.48
C ALA A 94 10.90 0.85 2.17
N HIS A 95 9.81 1.00 1.40
CA HIS A 95 8.43 0.84 1.88
C HIS A 95 8.17 -0.59 2.36
N GLU A 96 8.60 -1.58 1.59
CA GLU A 96 8.43 -2.99 1.97
C GLU A 96 9.31 -3.37 3.18
N VAL A 97 10.51 -2.78 3.31
CA VAL A 97 11.28 -2.89 4.56
C VAL A 97 10.59 -2.15 5.71
N GLY A 98 9.87 -1.07 5.41
CA GLY A 98 8.98 -0.39 6.36
C GLY A 98 7.92 -1.32 6.93
N HIS A 99 7.25 -2.10 6.07
CA HIS A 99 6.30 -3.15 6.47
C HIS A 99 6.95 -4.24 7.32
N ALA A 100 8.15 -4.69 6.97
CA ALA A 100 8.91 -5.63 7.78
C ALA A 100 9.18 -5.10 9.20
N LYS A 101 9.54 -3.82 9.31
CA LYS A 101 9.74 -3.14 10.59
C LYS A 101 8.43 -2.96 11.37
N CYS A 102 7.33 -2.67 10.67
CA CYS A 102 6.00 -2.62 11.26
C CYS A 102 5.60 -3.99 11.83
N ASP A 103 5.86 -5.09 11.13
CA ASP A 103 5.54 -6.43 11.64
C ASP A 103 6.37 -6.82 12.88
N GLN A 104 7.62 -6.35 12.97
CA GLN A 104 8.43 -6.54 14.17
C GLN A 104 7.84 -5.82 15.39
N GLN A 105 7.28 -4.62 15.22
CA GLN A 105 6.78 -3.78 16.33
C GLN A 105 5.28 -3.94 16.63
N ASN A 106 4.46 -4.04 15.58
CA ASN A 106 2.99 -4.03 15.59
C ASN A 106 2.41 -5.26 14.89
N LYS A 107 2.90 -6.45 15.27
CA LYS A 107 2.56 -7.76 14.69
C LYS A 107 1.06 -8.06 14.63
N MET A 108 0.24 -7.45 15.50
CA MET A 108 -1.20 -7.69 15.57
C MET A 108 -1.94 -7.16 14.35
N ILE A 109 -1.75 -5.88 14.00
CA ILE A 109 -2.47 -5.23 12.89
C ILE A 109 -2.05 -5.86 11.55
N MET A 110 -0.76 -6.17 11.38
CA MET A 110 -0.24 -6.85 10.18
C MET A 110 -0.86 -8.23 9.98
N LYS A 111 -1.01 -9.04 11.05
CA LYS A 111 -1.68 -10.34 11.00
C LYS A 111 -3.16 -10.23 10.72
N VAL A 112 -3.85 -9.24 11.30
CA VAL A 112 -5.26 -8.98 11.04
C VAL A 112 -5.44 -8.65 9.56
N ARG A 113 -4.62 -7.75 9.02
CA ARG A 113 -4.64 -7.38 7.59
C ARG A 113 -4.45 -8.60 6.68
N SER A 114 -3.40 -9.38 6.92
CA SER A 114 -3.06 -10.51 6.04
C SER A 114 -4.10 -11.63 6.09
N ARG A 115 -4.74 -11.86 7.23
CA ARG A 115 -5.76 -12.90 7.38
C ARG A 115 -7.14 -12.47 6.91
N LEU A 116 -7.55 -11.24 7.22
CA LEU A 116 -8.89 -10.76 6.89
C LEU A 116 -9.01 -10.24 5.46
N GLY A 117 -7.90 -9.84 4.82
CA GLY A 117 -7.89 -9.29 3.46
C GLY A 117 -8.76 -10.05 2.45
N PRO A 118 -8.57 -11.36 2.25
CA PRO A 118 -9.39 -12.14 1.32
C PRO A 118 -10.89 -12.14 1.64
N TYR A 119 -11.24 -12.18 2.93
CA TYR A 119 -12.65 -12.13 3.37
C TYR A 119 -13.25 -10.75 3.16
N ILE A 120 -12.50 -9.68 3.41
CA ILE A 120 -12.94 -8.31 3.14
C ILE A 120 -13.16 -8.11 1.65
N SER A 121 -12.26 -8.58 0.79
CA SER A 121 -12.44 -8.51 -0.67
C SER A 121 -13.71 -9.25 -1.12
N PHE A 122 -13.98 -10.43 -0.55
CA PHE A 122 -15.23 -11.15 -0.82
C PHE A 122 -16.47 -10.39 -0.34
N LEU A 123 -16.43 -9.83 0.88
CA LEU A 123 -17.52 -9.03 1.43
C LEU A 123 -17.80 -7.81 0.55
N VAL A 124 -16.75 -7.14 0.09
CA VAL A 124 -16.82 -6.03 -0.86
C VAL A 124 -17.53 -6.50 -2.14
N ALA A 125 -17.08 -7.59 -2.78
CA ALA A 125 -17.71 -8.09 -4.00
C ALA A 125 -19.23 -8.35 -3.90
N ILE A 126 -19.74 -8.75 -2.71
CA ILE A 126 -21.18 -9.01 -2.51
C ILE A 126 -22.00 -7.79 -2.06
N MET A 127 -21.38 -6.67 -1.67
CA MET A 127 -22.10 -5.49 -1.18
C MET A 127 -23.15 -4.93 -2.15
N PRO A 128 -22.96 -4.89 -3.48
CA PRO A 128 -24.00 -4.39 -4.39
C PRO A 128 -25.28 -5.21 -4.32
N VAL A 129 -25.15 -6.54 -4.30
CA VAL A 129 -26.29 -7.46 -4.17
C VAL A 129 -26.94 -7.32 -2.80
N LEU A 130 -26.13 -7.21 -1.74
CA LEU A 130 -26.63 -7.02 -0.38
C LEU A 130 -27.35 -5.68 -0.21
N LEU A 131 -26.87 -4.61 -0.84
CA LEU A 131 -27.51 -3.30 -0.85
C LEU A 131 -28.88 -3.37 -1.54
N ILE A 132 -28.96 -3.97 -2.73
CA ILE A 132 -30.25 -4.15 -3.44
C ILE A 132 -31.22 -4.96 -2.57
N SER A 133 -30.75 -6.06 -1.98
CA SER A 133 -31.55 -6.90 -1.07
C SER A 133 -32.02 -6.11 0.15
N ALA A 134 -31.15 -5.31 0.75
CA ALA A 134 -31.46 -4.47 1.90
C ALA A 134 -32.51 -3.39 1.58
N LEU A 135 -32.49 -2.83 0.37
CA LEU A 135 -33.46 -1.83 -0.08
C LEU A 135 -34.85 -2.45 -0.38
N ILE A 136 -34.90 -3.69 -0.88
CA ILE A 136 -36.14 -4.39 -1.22
C ILE A 136 -36.82 -4.96 0.04
N PHE A 137 -36.05 -5.69 0.85
CA PHE A 137 -36.59 -6.48 1.97
C PHE A 137 -36.56 -5.72 3.31
N GLY A 138 -35.71 -4.71 3.45
CA GLY A 138 -35.58 -3.91 4.67
C GLY A 138 -35.19 -4.70 5.93
N GLY A 139 -35.48 -4.13 7.09
CA GLY A 139 -35.37 -4.81 8.39
C GLY A 139 -33.98 -5.36 8.71
N ALA A 140 -33.91 -6.64 9.07
CA ALA A 140 -32.67 -7.29 9.50
C ALA A 140 -31.57 -7.31 8.42
N ILE A 141 -31.94 -7.35 7.13
CA ILE A 141 -30.97 -7.34 6.02
C ILE A 141 -30.32 -5.96 5.91
N PHE A 142 -31.07 -4.89 6.16
CA PHE A 142 -30.52 -3.53 6.20
C PHE A 142 -29.56 -3.34 7.38
N LEU A 143 -29.89 -3.89 8.55
CA LEU A 143 -28.98 -3.87 9.70
C LEU A 143 -27.68 -4.65 9.40
N LEU A 144 -27.79 -5.85 8.81
CA LEU A 144 -26.64 -6.65 8.40
C LEU A 144 -25.74 -5.88 7.41
N PHE A 145 -26.34 -5.21 6.42
CA PHE A 145 -25.60 -4.37 5.47
C PHE A 145 -24.79 -3.29 6.19
N ILE A 146 -25.41 -2.53 7.10
CA ILE A 146 -24.71 -1.49 7.87
C ILE A 146 -23.57 -2.07 8.69
N CYS A 147 -23.79 -3.20 9.38
CA CYS A 147 -22.75 -3.85 10.18
C CYS A 147 -21.55 -4.27 9.31
N LEU A 148 -21.79 -4.84 8.14
CA LEU A 148 -20.72 -5.26 7.23
C LEU A 148 -19.97 -4.05 6.65
N VAL A 149 -20.67 -2.98 6.29
CA VAL A 149 -20.04 -1.72 5.88
C VAL A 149 -19.13 -1.18 6.98
N LEU A 150 -19.57 -1.18 8.24
CA LEU A 150 -18.76 -0.73 9.36
C LEU A 150 -17.48 -1.57 9.53
N ILE A 151 -17.59 -2.90 9.42
CA ILE A 151 -16.44 -3.81 9.48
C ILE A 151 -15.43 -3.50 8.35
N ILE A 152 -15.94 -3.32 7.13
CA ILE A 152 -15.13 -2.97 5.96
C ILE A 152 -14.40 -1.64 6.20
N VAL A 153 -15.10 -0.61 6.68
CA VAL A 153 -14.51 0.70 6.97
C VAL A 153 -13.43 0.61 8.04
N VAL A 154 -13.67 -0.11 9.14
CA VAL A 154 -12.68 -0.29 10.20
C VAL A 154 -11.43 -1.01 9.68
N PHE A 155 -11.59 -2.08 8.91
CA PHE A 155 -10.46 -2.80 8.32
C PHE A 155 -9.59 -1.88 7.44
N HIS A 156 -10.25 -1.07 6.62
CA HIS A 156 -9.61 -0.14 5.71
C HIS A 156 -8.88 0.98 6.45
N VAL A 157 -9.47 1.56 7.51
CA VAL A 157 -8.79 2.54 8.38
C VAL A 157 -7.52 1.96 9.00
N LEU A 158 -7.57 0.72 9.49
CA LEU A 158 -6.39 0.03 10.03
C LEU A 158 -5.32 -0.20 8.94
N THR A 159 -5.75 -0.49 7.71
CA THR A 159 -4.83 -0.68 6.58
C THR A 159 -4.13 0.62 6.20
N ILE A 160 -4.86 1.74 6.09
CA ILE A 160 -4.27 3.07 5.84
C ILE A 160 -3.26 3.43 6.92
N TYR A 161 -3.59 3.17 8.18
CA TYR A 161 -2.69 3.45 9.30
C TYR A 161 -1.34 2.73 9.14
N VAL A 162 -1.37 1.45 8.76
CA VAL A 162 -0.15 0.65 8.52
C VAL A 162 0.65 1.19 7.33
N GLU A 163 0.00 1.53 6.22
CA GLU A 163 0.68 2.09 5.04
C GLU A 163 1.36 3.42 5.36
N ILE A 164 0.70 4.32 6.10
CA ILE A 164 1.29 5.60 6.51
C ILE A 164 2.49 5.38 7.44
N ASP A 165 2.40 4.44 8.39
CA ASP A 165 3.51 4.13 9.29
C ASP A 165 4.69 3.52 8.53
N ALA A 166 4.43 2.61 7.58
CA ALA A 166 5.45 2.04 6.69
C ALA A 166 6.14 3.12 5.86
N SER A 167 5.38 4.00 5.18
CA SER A 167 5.93 5.12 4.40
C SER A 167 6.79 6.06 5.25
N LYS A 168 6.32 6.38 6.47
CA LYS A 168 7.06 7.25 7.40
C LYS A 168 8.38 6.61 7.81
N ARG A 169 8.38 5.31 8.13
CA ARG A 169 9.59 4.56 8.47
C ARG A 169 10.53 4.46 7.28
N ALA A 170 10.03 4.09 6.11
CA ALA A 170 10.80 3.99 4.87
C ALA A 170 11.62 5.25 4.62
N PHE A 171 10.95 6.41 4.62
CA PHE A 171 11.59 7.70 4.44
C PHE A 171 12.68 7.96 5.49
N GLN A 172 12.37 7.74 6.77
CA GLN A 172 13.34 7.93 7.86
C GLN A 172 14.55 7.00 7.75
N MET A 173 14.34 5.76 7.30
CA MET A 173 15.42 4.78 7.13
C MET A 173 16.35 5.20 5.99
N LEU A 174 15.80 5.60 4.85
CA LEU A 174 16.57 6.09 3.71
C LEU A 174 17.43 7.32 4.05
N VAL A 175 16.85 8.31 4.72
CA VAL A 175 17.56 9.53 5.14
C VAL A 175 18.65 9.20 6.18
N LYS A 176 18.33 8.40 7.20
CA LYS A 176 19.29 8.06 8.26
C LYS A 176 20.49 7.23 7.77
N GLN A 177 20.31 6.47 6.69
CA GLN A 177 21.38 5.68 6.09
C GLN A 177 22.10 6.39 4.94
N ASN A 178 21.78 7.67 4.67
CA ASN A 178 22.32 8.42 3.55
C ASN A 178 22.16 7.68 2.20
N VAL A 179 21.07 6.91 2.05
CA VAL A 179 20.75 6.21 0.78
C VAL A 179 20.17 7.20 -0.23
N ILE A 180 19.53 8.26 0.26
CA ILE A 180 18.96 9.34 -0.55
C ILE A 180 19.58 10.68 -0.12
N MET A 181 19.79 11.55 -1.09
CA MET A 181 20.32 12.89 -0.88
C MET A 181 19.20 13.92 -0.71
N LYS A 182 19.54 15.11 -0.22
CA LYS A 182 18.57 16.16 0.12
C LYS A 182 17.70 16.57 -1.07
N GLU A 183 18.28 16.54 -2.28
CA GLU A 183 17.62 16.85 -3.55
C GLU A 183 16.56 15.79 -3.91
N GLU A 184 16.74 14.55 -3.45
CA GLU A 184 15.87 13.41 -3.74
C GLU A 184 14.72 13.26 -2.73
N HIS A 185 14.83 13.93 -1.57
CA HIS A 185 13.84 13.84 -0.49
C HIS A 185 12.41 14.14 -0.96
N TYR A 186 12.24 15.16 -1.82
CA TYR A 186 10.92 15.53 -2.32
C TYR A 186 10.31 14.40 -3.17
N ALA A 187 11.07 13.87 -4.12
CA ALA A 187 10.64 12.80 -5.01
C ALA A 187 10.30 11.50 -4.27
N VAL A 188 11.17 11.10 -3.33
CA VAL A 188 10.97 9.90 -2.52
C VAL A 188 9.76 10.06 -1.61
N LYS A 189 9.63 11.22 -0.94
CA LYS A 189 8.46 11.51 -0.10
C LYS A 189 7.18 11.52 -0.91
N GLU A 190 7.20 12.13 -2.10
CA GLU A 190 6.06 12.15 -3.00
C GLU A 190 5.67 10.74 -3.46
N THR A 191 6.65 9.88 -3.76
CA THR A 191 6.40 8.48 -4.14
C THR A 191 5.75 7.71 -2.98
N LEU A 192 6.32 7.82 -1.77
CA LEU A 192 5.84 7.13 -0.56
C LEU A 192 4.45 7.60 -0.11
N THR A 193 4.11 8.89 -0.29
CA THR A 193 2.78 9.41 0.07
C THR A 193 1.75 9.16 -1.02
N SER A 194 2.15 9.16 -2.29
CA SER A 194 1.24 8.88 -3.40
C SER A 194 0.85 7.40 -3.43
N ALA A 195 1.73 6.48 -3.04
CA ALA A 195 1.39 5.06 -2.85
C ALA A 195 0.36 4.85 -1.73
N ALA A 196 0.43 5.61 -0.63
CA ALA A 196 -0.61 5.55 0.39
C ALA A 196 -1.97 6.10 -0.12
N ALA A 197 -1.95 7.07 -1.04
CA ALA A 197 -3.16 7.62 -1.64
C ALA A 197 -3.88 6.61 -2.56
N THR A 198 -3.17 5.70 -3.22
CA THR A 198 -3.81 4.65 -4.03
C THR A 198 -4.46 3.57 -3.20
N TYR A 199 -3.99 3.28 -1.99
CA TYR A 199 -4.73 2.41 -1.09
C TYR A 199 -6.11 2.97 -0.77
N VAL A 200 -6.23 4.29 -0.57
CA VAL A 200 -7.56 4.95 -0.46
C VAL A 200 -8.37 4.69 -1.72
N THR A 201 -7.78 4.75 -2.91
CA THR A 201 -8.51 4.44 -4.15
C THR A 201 -8.89 2.97 -4.32
N ALA A 202 -8.03 2.06 -3.89
CA ALA A 202 -8.24 0.62 -3.97
C ALA A 202 -9.40 0.16 -3.07
N MET A 203 -9.68 0.86 -1.97
CA MET A 203 -10.86 0.59 -1.13
C MET A 203 -12.19 0.74 -1.86
N PHE A 204 -12.21 1.50 -2.96
CA PHE A 204 -13.40 1.79 -3.74
C PHE A 204 -13.34 1.21 -5.16
N LYS A 205 -12.28 0.45 -5.49
CA LYS A 205 -12.22 -0.34 -6.72
C LYS A 205 -12.88 -1.70 -6.41
N TRP A 206 -14.13 -1.85 -6.86
CA TRP A 206 -14.93 -3.07 -6.78
C TRP A 206 -14.73 -3.90 -8.05
#